data_AF-A0A699Z0E4-F1
#
_entry.id   AF-A0A699Z0E4-F1
#
_cell.length_a   1.000
_cell.length_b   1.000
_cell.length_c   1.000
_cell.angle_alpha   90.00
_cell.angle_beta   90.00
_cell.angle_gamma   90.00
#
_symmetry.space_group_name_H-M   'P 1'
#
loop_
_entity.id
_entity.type
_entity.pdbx_description
1 polymer ?
#
loop_
_entity_poly.entity_id
_entity_poly.type
_entity_poly.pdbx_seq_one_letter_code
_entity_poly.pdbx_strand_id
1 'polypeptide(L)'
;LLDDASDAVASFMEKVVLPHVPPEALLVPDHFRVHRLYTREVDACITEHLPLLKAVHKLYKAKDRTKYFWIEHWWALLDGCRLAGPHTGVEKRDAKLLFSWSQMVVSDELRRRKRAVGLMFFDFVEAVARLADFVSFMDEEQLNTWFWREQGLDSQRLQRLVSQPGRLGRPRLSDSTGANVGLPATLQTAPSLGDSPVTDAPTPGTGPAKLAAGTTEPAALAGGDLYVQKLLEYFRLVGKDAGKWRRESAGAVSTPTRPLHVKIELLLKWLVFHLKEQWGGKDETDCARKMIKTATMISGGIEMA
;
A
#
# COMPACT_ATOMS: atom_id res chain seq x y z
N LEU A 1 -13.23 -33.58 -34.59
CA LEU A 1 -12.29 -32.51 -34.97
C LEU A 1 -12.44 -31.41 -33.94
N LEU A 2 -11.37 -30.68 -33.59
CA LEU A 2 -11.51 -29.45 -32.83
C LEU A 2 -11.98 -28.41 -33.86
N ASP A 3 -13.28 -28.12 -33.86
CA ASP A 3 -13.91 -27.36 -34.95
C ASP A 3 -13.70 -25.84 -34.80
N ASP A 4 -13.19 -25.37 -33.65
CA ASP A 4 -12.86 -23.97 -33.39
C ASP A 4 -11.52 -23.81 -32.64
N ALA A 5 -10.85 -22.68 -32.85
CA ALA A 5 -9.64 -22.28 -32.15
C ALA A 5 -9.86 -22.18 -30.63
N SER A 6 -11.08 -21.86 -30.17
CA SER A 6 -11.43 -21.90 -28.74
C SER A 6 -11.22 -23.28 -28.13
N ASP A 7 -11.65 -24.33 -28.83
CA ASP A 7 -11.53 -25.71 -28.35
C ASP A 7 -10.08 -26.17 -28.35
N ALA A 8 -9.30 -25.72 -29.34
CA ALA A 8 -7.86 -25.98 -29.39
C ALA A 8 -7.12 -25.33 -28.21
N VAL A 9 -7.44 -24.07 -27.88
CA VAL A 9 -6.86 -23.37 -26.71
C VAL A 9 -7.32 -24.03 -25.42
N ALA A 10 -8.60 -24.36 -25.27
CA ALA A 10 -9.13 -25.05 -24.10
C ALA A 10 -8.43 -26.42 -23.91
N SER A 11 -8.36 -27.23 -24.98
CA SER A 11 -7.68 -28.52 -24.96
C SER A 11 -6.17 -28.38 -24.67
N PHE A 12 -5.51 -27.33 -25.14
CA PHE A 12 -4.10 -27.07 -24.83
C PHE A 12 -3.91 -26.70 -23.35
N MET A 13 -4.76 -25.81 -22.83
CA MET A 13 -4.74 -25.43 -21.43
C MET A 13 -4.97 -26.65 -20.53
N GLU A 14 -6.00 -27.45 -20.80
CA GLU A 14 -6.37 -28.60 -19.98
C GLU A 14 -5.38 -29.77 -20.05
N LYS A 15 -4.89 -30.10 -21.25
CA LYS A 15 -4.05 -31.30 -21.44
C LYS A 15 -2.56 -31.04 -21.32
N VAL A 16 -2.11 -29.80 -21.56
CA VAL A 16 -0.68 -29.46 -21.60
C VAL A 16 -0.30 -28.51 -20.48
N VAL A 17 -1.02 -27.40 -20.29
CA VAL A 17 -0.60 -26.36 -19.33
C VAL A 17 -0.95 -26.78 -17.90
N LEU A 18 -2.24 -26.93 -17.59
CA LEU A 18 -2.75 -27.16 -16.23
C LEU A 18 -2.12 -28.35 -15.49
N PRO A 19 -1.82 -29.50 -16.12
CA PRO A 19 -1.18 -30.63 -15.43
C PRO A 19 0.24 -30.33 -14.92
N HIS A 20 0.90 -29.33 -15.51
CA HIS A 20 2.26 -28.91 -15.13
C HIS A 20 2.27 -27.61 -14.34
N VAL A 21 1.12 -26.95 -14.15
CA VAL A 21 1.02 -25.75 -13.33
C VAL A 21 0.99 -26.19 -11.87
N PRO A 22 1.93 -25.73 -11.03
CA PRO A 22 1.89 -26.04 -9.60
C PRO A 22 0.59 -25.52 -8.99
N PRO A 23 -0.03 -26.23 -8.03
CA PRO A 23 -1.31 -25.83 -7.45
C PRO A 23 -1.26 -24.42 -6.85
N GLU A 24 -0.09 -23.96 -6.41
CA GLU A 24 0.16 -22.62 -5.90
C GLU A 24 0.01 -21.52 -6.96
N ALA A 25 0.18 -21.85 -8.24
CA ALA A 25 -0.01 -20.93 -9.36
C ALA A 25 -1.44 -20.94 -9.90
N LEU A 26 -2.28 -21.89 -9.49
CA LEU A 26 -3.71 -21.91 -9.79
C LEU A 26 -4.45 -20.95 -8.87
N LEU A 27 -4.41 -19.66 -9.19
CA LEU A 27 -5.18 -18.68 -8.46
C LEU A 27 -6.59 -18.59 -9.03
N VAL A 28 -7.60 -18.91 -8.22
CA VAL A 28 -9.00 -18.63 -8.49
C VAL A 28 -9.37 -17.34 -7.78
N PRO A 29 -9.45 -16.17 -8.46
CA PRO A 29 -9.68 -14.89 -7.79
C PRO A 29 -10.94 -14.88 -6.93
N ASP A 30 -12.00 -15.54 -7.42
CA ASP A 30 -13.31 -15.62 -6.77
C ASP A 30 -13.30 -16.44 -5.48
N HIS A 31 -12.35 -17.37 -5.32
CA HIS A 31 -12.22 -18.13 -4.07
C HIS A 31 -11.95 -17.19 -2.89
N PHE A 32 -11.08 -16.20 -3.07
CA PHE A 32 -10.87 -15.17 -2.04
C PHE A 32 -12.13 -14.35 -1.81
N ARG A 33 -12.84 -13.95 -2.87
CA ARG A 33 -14.04 -13.12 -2.73
C ARG A 33 -15.13 -13.82 -1.92
N VAL A 34 -15.47 -15.04 -2.33
CA VAL A 34 -16.56 -15.83 -1.73
C VAL A 34 -16.22 -16.28 -0.32
N HIS A 35 -15.01 -16.78 -0.08
CA HIS A 35 -14.68 -17.42 1.20
C HIS A 35 -13.99 -16.52 2.21
N ARG A 36 -13.49 -15.34 1.80
CA ARG A 36 -12.71 -14.44 2.65
C ARG A 36 -13.28 -13.03 2.71
N LEU A 37 -13.56 -12.42 1.55
CA LEU A 37 -13.91 -10.99 1.47
C LEU A 37 -15.38 -10.71 1.76
N TYR A 38 -16.30 -11.50 1.20
CA TYR A 38 -17.74 -11.28 1.28
C TYR A 38 -18.34 -11.92 2.53
N THR A 39 -17.81 -11.57 3.70
CA THR A 39 -18.39 -11.92 5.00
C THR A 39 -18.97 -10.67 5.67
N ARG A 40 -19.97 -10.87 6.55
CA ARG A 40 -20.65 -9.77 7.25
C ARG A 40 -19.69 -8.94 8.11
N GLU A 41 -18.71 -9.59 8.71
CA GLU A 41 -17.72 -8.94 9.58
C GLU A 41 -16.76 -8.07 8.77
N VAL A 42 -16.37 -8.54 7.58
CA VAL A 42 -15.53 -7.76 6.67
C VAL A 42 -16.30 -6.58 6.10
N ASP A 43 -17.57 -6.77 5.72
CA ASP A 43 -18.44 -5.67 5.27
C ASP A 43 -18.63 -4.59 6.33
N ALA A 44 -18.88 -4.98 7.59
CA ALA A 44 -18.99 -4.04 8.71
C ALA A 44 -17.68 -3.25 8.91
N CYS A 45 -16.54 -3.94 8.92
CA CYS A 45 -15.21 -3.33 9.05
C CYS A 45 -14.91 -2.35 7.90
N ILE A 46 -15.17 -2.75 6.65
CA ILE A 46 -14.98 -1.88 5.48
C ILE A 46 -15.90 -0.67 5.53
N THR A 47 -17.16 -0.85 5.96
CA THR A 47 -18.16 0.22 6.05
C THR A 47 -17.75 1.26 7.08
N GLU A 48 -17.26 0.84 8.24
CA GLU A 48 -16.75 1.72 9.30
C GLU A 48 -15.61 2.62 8.79
N HIS A 49 -14.66 2.05 8.05
CA HIS A 49 -13.48 2.75 7.53
C HIS A 49 -13.63 3.26 6.09
N LEU A 50 -14.85 3.23 5.54
CA LEU A 50 -15.12 3.63 4.16
C LEU A 50 -14.69 5.08 3.86
N PRO A 51 -14.89 6.07 4.76
CA PRO A 51 -14.42 7.44 4.53
C PRO A 51 -12.91 7.54 4.37
N LEU A 52 -12.13 6.83 5.20
CA LEU A 52 -10.68 6.79 5.12
C LEU A 52 -10.23 6.14 3.81
N LEU A 53 -10.78 4.96 3.47
CA LEU A 53 -10.45 4.25 2.24
C LEU A 53 -10.70 5.12 0.99
N LYS A 54 -11.83 5.84 0.95
CA LYS A 54 -12.14 6.80 -0.12
C LYS A 54 -11.12 7.96 -0.16
N ALA A 55 -10.73 8.47 1.00
CA ALA A 55 -9.74 9.54 1.11
C ALA A 55 -8.36 9.11 0.59
N VAL A 56 -7.88 7.94 0.99
CA VAL A 56 -6.63 7.33 0.50
C VAL A 56 -6.69 7.17 -1.01
N HIS A 57 -7.73 6.50 -1.51
CA HIS A 57 -7.90 6.26 -2.94
C HIS A 57 -7.91 7.57 -3.74
N LYS A 58 -8.66 8.59 -3.29
CA LYS A 58 -8.75 9.89 -3.99
C LYS A 58 -7.41 10.64 -3.96
N LEU A 59 -6.72 10.64 -2.82
CA LEU A 59 -5.47 11.38 -2.65
C LEU A 59 -4.34 10.83 -3.53
N TYR A 60 -4.08 9.52 -3.46
CA TYR A 60 -2.93 8.93 -4.15
C TYR A 60 -3.05 8.97 -5.69
N LYS A 61 -4.28 9.09 -6.21
CA LYS A 61 -4.52 9.30 -7.64
C LYS A 61 -4.83 10.75 -8.00
N ALA A 62 -4.74 11.71 -7.09
CA ALA A 62 -5.29 13.06 -7.29
C ALA A 62 -4.71 13.81 -8.49
N LYS A 63 -3.49 13.45 -8.92
CA LYS A 63 -2.87 13.98 -10.15
C LYS A 63 -3.58 13.50 -11.42
N ASP A 64 -4.19 12.33 -11.37
CA ASP A 64 -4.89 11.71 -12.49
C ASP A 64 -6.38 11.98 -12.41
N ARG A 65 -6.91 12.61 -13.47
CA ARG A 65 -8.36 12.81 -13.66
C ARG A 65 -9.09 11.53 -14.05
N THR A 66 -8.46 10.37 -13.94
CA THR A 66 -9.11 9.11 -14.29
C THR A 66 -9.82 8.54 -13.07
N LYS A 67 -10.88 7.74 -13.28
CA LYS A 67 -11.49 6.99 -12.17
C LYS A 67 -10.61 5.85 -11.66
N TYR A 68 -9.57 5.48 -12.40
CA TYR A 68 -8.71 4.35 -12.12
C TYR A 68 -7.58 4.69 -11.15
N PHE A 69 -7.19 3.69 -10.38
CA PHE A 69 -6.06 3.71 -9.46
C PHE A 69 -4.99 2.80 -10.04
N TRP A 70 -3.95 3.40 -10.60
CA TRP A 70 -2.88 2.70 -11.31
C TRP A 70 -1.88 2.05 -10.36
N ILE A 71 -1.01 1.20 -10.91
CA ILE A 71 -0.01 0.47 -10.13
C ILE A 71 1.01 1.41 -9.48
N GLU A 72 1.28 2.56 -10.09
CA GLU A 72 2.16 3.60 -9.56
C GLU A 72 1.56 4.23 -8.30
N HIS A 73 0.25 4.47 -8.28
CA HIS A 73 -0.47 4.97 -7.10
C HIS A 73 -0.44 3.95 -5.97
N TRP A 74 -0.63 2.68 -6.32
CA TRP A 74 -0.55 1.58 -5.36
C TRP A 74 0.83 1.48 -4.73
N TRP A 75 1.88 1.50 -5.55
CA TRP A 75 3.24 1.49 -5.04
C TRP A 75 3.55 2.73 -4.17
N ALA A 76 3.14 3.92 -4.59
CA ALA A 76 3.33 5.15 -3.81
C ALA A 76 2.61 5.10 -2.45
N LEU A 77 1.43 4.47 -2.38
CA LEU A 77 0.72 4.22 -1.12
C LEU A 77 1.53 3.28 -0.22
N LEU A 78 1.96 2.14 -0.75
CA LEU A 78 2.70 1.16 0.02
C LEU A 78 4.03 1.71 0.53
N ASP A 79 4.77 2.42 -0.32
CA ASP A 79 6.04 3.04 0.04
C ASP A 79 5.82 4.17 1.07
N GLY A 80 4.86 5.07 0.80
CA GLY A 80 4.53 6.17 1.70
C GLY A 80 4.09 5.70 3.08
N CYS A 81 3.33 4.61 3.19
CA CYS A 81 2.88 4.08 4.48
C CYS A 81 3.86 3.08 5.10
N ARG A 82 5.10 3.00 4.58
CA ARG A 82 6.12 2.03 5.00
C ARG A 82 5.58 0.60 5.04
N LEU A 83 4.73 0.25 4.09
CA LEU A 83 4.20 -1.10 3.90
C LEU A 83 5.05 -1.90 2.92
N ALA A 84 5.80 -1.25 2.03
CA ALA A 84 6.78 -1.90 1.17
C ALA A 84 8.12 -2.07 1.90
N GLY A 85 8.73 -3.25 1.81
CA GLY A 85 10.07 -3.50 2.32
C GLY A 85 10.24 -4.81 3.11
N PRO A 86 11.48 -5.11 3.54
CA PRO A 86 11.81 -6.36 4.21
C PRO A 86 11.08 -6.58 5.55
N HIS A 87 10.67 -5.51 6.23
CA HIS A 87 10.03 -5.57 7.55
C HIS A 87 8.57 -6.07 7.50
N THR A 88 7.86 -5.81 6.41
CA THR A 88 6.52 -6.38 6.15
C THR A 88 6.59 -7.63 5.26
N GLY A 89 7.72 -7.84 4.59
CA GLY A 89 7.89 -8.87 3.57
C GLY A 89 7.18 -8.54 2.24
N VAL A 90 6.65 -7.33 2.07
CA VAL A 90 5.99 -6.91 0.83
C VAL A 90 7.04 -6.38 -0.14
N GLU A 91 7.38 -7.19 -1.12
CA GLU A 91 8.26 -6.79 -2.21
C GLU A 91 7.46 -6.18 -3.37
N LYS A 92 8.16 -5.54 -4.32
CA LYS A 92 7.55 -4.98 -5.53
C LYS A 92 6.81 -6.03 -6.37
N ARG A 93 7.28 -7.29 -6.33
CA ARG A 93 6.61 -8.42 -6.98
C ARG A 93 5.25 -8.69 -6.35
N ASP A 94 5.20 -8.75 -5.02
CA ASP A 94 3.98 -9.05 -4.27
C ASP A 94 2.95 -7.93 -4.42
N ALA A 95 3.40 -6.68 -4.35
CA ALA A 95 2.55 -5.51 -4.59
C ALA A 95 1.86 -5.58 -5.96
N LYS A 96 2.59 -6.00 -7.01
CA LYS A 96 2.03 -6.21 -8.36
C LYS A 96 1.05 -7.37 -8.40
N LEU A 97 1.35 -8.49 -7.75
CA LEU A 97 0.45 -9.65 -7.70
C LEU A 97 -0.86 -9.29 -6.99
N LEU A 98 -0.78 -8.67 -5.80
CA LEU A 98 -1.95 -8.22 -5.06
C LEU A 98 -2.80 -7.25 -5.88
N PHE A 99 -2.17 -6.30 -6.59
CA PHE A 99 -2.88 -5.39 -7.50
C PHE A 99 -3.60 -6.15 -8.61
N SER A 100 -2.91 -7.03 -9.34
CA SER A 100 -3.49 -7.79 -10.45
C SER A 100 -4.61 -8.72 -10.00
N TRP A 101 -4.44 -9.40 -8.86
CA TRP A 101 -5.45 -10.33 -8.33
C TRP A 101 -6.71 -9.64 -7.82
N SER A 102 -6.65 -8.34 -7.55
CA SER A 102 -7.78 -7.56 -7.03
C SER A 102 -8.68 -7.00 -8.12
N GLN A 103 -8.30 -7.13 -9.39
CA GLN A 103 -9.11 -6.65 -10.51
C GLN A 103 -10.37 -7.51 -10.64
N MET A 104 -11.55 -6.93 -10.40
CA MET A 104 -12.86 -7.59 -10.52
C MET A 104 -13.39 -7.58 -11.95
N VAL A 105 -12.51 -7.68 -12.94
CA VAL A 105 -12.87 -7.50 -14.35
C VAL A 105 -12.87 -8.85 -15.06
N VAL A 106 -14.04 -9.27 -15.51
CA VAL A 106 -14.14 -10.25 -16.60
C VAL A 106 -13.88 -9.44 -17.87
N SER A 107 -12.62 -9.47 -18.34
CA SER A 107 -12.23 -8.68 -19.50
C SER A 107 -12.68 -9.39 -20.77
N ASP A 108 -13.93 -9.17 -21.14
CA ASP A 108 -14.34 -9.44 -22.51
C ASP A 108 -13.82 -8.30 -23.41
N GLU A 109 -12.89 -8.65 -24.29
CA GLU A 109 -12.36 -7.89 -25.41
C GLU A 109 -11.52 -6.60 -25.17
N LEU A 110 -10.56 -6.42 -26.08
CA LEU A 110 -9.58 -5.33 -26.24
C LEU A 110 -10.11 -3.89 -26.03
N ARG A 111 -11.42 -3.66 -26.14
CA ARG A 111 -12.06 -2.34 -26.02
C ARG A 111 -11.92 -1.70 -24.63
N ARG A 112 -11.69 -2.48 -23.57
CA ARG A 112 -11.63 -1.97 -22.19
C ARG A 112 -10.23 -2.05 -21.57
N ARG A 113 -9.17 -1.89 -22.38
CA ARG A 113 -7.77 -1.96 -21.93
C ARG A 113 -7.48 -1.16 -20.66
N LYS A 114 -7.95 0.10 -20.57
CA LYS A 114 -7.74 0.96 -19.39
C LYS A 114 -8.31 0.36 -18.09
N ARG A 115 -9.42 -0.37 -18.19
CA ARG A 115 -10.05 -1.06 -17.06
C ARG A 115 -9.27 -2.31 -16.64
N ALA A 116 -8.62 -2.99 -17.58
CA ALA A 116 -7.81 -4.18 -17.33
C ALA A 116 -6.46 -3.88 -16.64
N VAL A 117 -6.03 -2.62 -16.60
CA VAL A 117 -4.73 -2.21 -16.03
C VAL A 117 -4.86 -1.32 -14.79
N GLY A 118 -6.09 -0.99 -14.37
CA GLY A 118 -6.35 -0.06 -13.27
C GLY A 118 -7.46 -0.53 -12.35
N LEU A 119 -7.33 -0.23 -11.06
CA LEU A 119 -8.33 -0.54 -10.04
C LEU A 119 -9.41 0.55 -10.02
N MET A 120 -10.68 0.18 -9.98
CA MET A 120 -11.74 1.05 -9.47
C MET A 120 -11.71 0.99 -7.95
N PHE A 121 -12.52 1.84 -7.31
CA PHE A 121 -12.53 1.95 -5.85
C PHE A 121 -12.73 0.60 -5.14
N PHE A 122 -13.68 -0.23 -5.58
CA PHE A 122 -13.90 -1.54 -4.94
C PHE A 122 -12.80 -2.56 -5.23
N ASP A 123 -12.12 -2.49 -6.38
CA ASP A 123 -10.92 -3.30 -6.62
C ASP A 123 -9.77 -2.84 -5.71
N PHE A 124 -9.67 -1.55 -5.42
CA PHE A 124 -8.72 -1.00 -4.44
C PHE A 124 -9.04 -1.51 -3.02
N VAL A 125 -10.31 -1.55 -2.62
CA VAL A 125 -10.71 -2.13 -1.32
C VAL A 125 -10.34 -3.61 -1.26
N GLU A 126 -10.56 -4.38 -2.34
CA GLU A 126 -10.10 -5.77 -2.43
C GLU A 126 -8.57 -5.86 -2.32
N ALA A 127 -7.81 -4.97 -2.96
CA ALA A 127 -6.35 -4.93 -2.87
C ALA A 127 -5.86 -4.67 -1.44
N VAL A 128 -6.52 -3.76 -0.72
CA VAL A 128 -6.25 -3.53 0.71
C VAL A 128 -6.56 -4.77 1.53
N ALA A 129 -7.68 -5.45 1.27
CA ALA A 129 -8.03 -6.68 1.97
C ALA A 129 -7.06 -7.84 1.69
N ARG A 130 -6.61 -8.01 0.45
CA ARG A 130 -5.59 -9.00 0.08
C ARG A 130 -4.24 -8.65 0.71
N LEU A 131 -3.88 -7.37 0.76
CA LEU A 131 -2.68 -6.92 1.47
C LEU A 131 -2.76 -7.22 2.96
N ALA A 132 -3.91 -6.96 3.59
CA ALA A 132 -4.14 -7.30 4.99
C ALA A 132 -4.01 -8.81 5.22
N ASP A 133 -4.47 -9.64 4.28
CA ASP A 133 -4.32 -11.08 4.40
C ASP A 133 -2.88 -11.55 4.23
N PHE A 134 -2.15 -10.92 3.31
CA PHE A 134 -0.76 -11.20 2.97
C PHE A 134 0.19 -10.81 4.11
N VAL A 135 0.01 -9.62 4.68
CA VAL A 135 0.87 -9.10 5.74
C VAL A 135 0.45 -9.67 7.10
N SER A 136 1.42 -10.21 7.83
CA SER A 136 1.20 -10.64 9.21
C SER A 136 1.49 -9.47 10.16
N PHE A 137 0.46 -8.70 10.49
CA PHE A 137 0.59 -7.63 11.48
C PHE A 137 0.78 -8.19 12.90
N MET A 138 1.55 -7.45 13.70
CA MET A 138 1.60 -7.59 15.14
C MET A 138 0.19 -7.53 15.75
N ASP A 139 0.01 -8.04 16.97
CA ASP A 139 -1.25 -7.79 17.67
C ASP A 139 -1.44 -6.29 17.97
N GLU A 140 -2.67 -5.92 18.38
CA GLU A 140 -3.00 -4.52 18.63
C GLU A 140 -2.15 -3.91 19.76
N GLU A 141 -1.81 -4.68 20.79
CA GLU A 141 -1.02 -4.20 21.93
C GLU A 141 0.42 -3.91 21.52
N GLN A 142 1.04 -4.80 20.75
CA GLN A 142 2.36 -4.65 20.15
C GLN A 142 2.38 -3.49 19.15
N LEU A 143 1.35 -3.37 18.32
CA LEU A 143 1.24 -2.28 17.35
C LEU A 143 1.15 -0.92 18.05
N ASN A 144 0.32 -0.82 19.08
CA ASN A 144 0.23 0.38 19.91
C ASN A 144 1.55 0.69 20.61
N THR A 145 2.20 -0.32 21.21
CA THR A 145 3.51 -0.18 21.85
C THR A 145 4.56 0.34 20.87
N TRP A 146 4.55 -0.18 19.64
CA TRP A 146 5.42 0.28 18.56
C TRP A 146 5.15 1.74 18.19
N PHE A 147 3.89 2.14 18.00
CA PHE A 147 3.52 3.54 17.71
C PHE A 147 3.99 4.50 18.80
N TRP A 148 3.81 4.12 20.08
CA TRP A 148 4.24 4.98 21.19
C TRP A 148 5.75 5.15 21.23
N ARG A 149 6.51 4.08 20.93
CA ARG A 149 7.97 4.15 20.83
C ARG A 149 8.41 5.08 19.69
N GLU A 150 7.81 4.95 18.51
CA GLU A 150 8.12 5.81 17.35
C GLU A 150 7.80 7.29 17.60
N GLN A 151 6.76 7.60 18.37
CA GLN A 151 6.46 8.98 18.78
C GLN A 151 7.43 9.55 19.83
N GLY A 152 8.47 8.81 20.22
CA GLY A 152 9.42 9.24 21.25
C GLY A 152 8.78 9.34 22.64
N LEU A 153 7.62 8.74 22.86
CA LEU A 153 7.09 8.59 24.21
C LEU A 153 7.93 7.53 24.91
N ASP A 154 8.86 8.02 25.73
CA ASP A 154 9.78 7.22 26.50
C ASP A 154 9.06 6.09 27.26
N SER A 155 9.63 4.89 27.23
CA SER A 155 9.07 3.64 27.78
C SER A 155 8.64 3.80 29.25
N GLN A 156 9.32 4.70 29.98
CA GLN A 156 8.98 5.05 31.36
C GLN A 156 7.66 5.81 31.51
N ARG A 157 7.29 6.68 30.55
CA ARG A 157 5.98 7.34 30.56
C ARG A 157 4.86 6.35 30.28
N LEU A 158 5.07 5.39 29.39
CA LEU A 158 4.11 4.32 29.13
C LEU A 158 3.91 3.43 30.36
N GLN A 159 5.00 3.01 31.02
CA GLN A 159 4.90 2.27 32.27
C GLN A 159 4.13 3.05 33.35
N ARG A 160 4.31 4.38 33.44
CA ARG A 160 3.56 5.22 34.38
C ARG A 160 2.07 5.32 34.04
N LEU A 161 1.73 5.37 32.74
CA LEU A 161 0.33 5.43 32.28
C LEU A 161 -0.39 4.09 32.48
N VAL A 162 0.26 2.97 32.15
CA VAL A 162 -0.28 1.62 32.35
C VAL A 162 -0.42 1.29 33.84
N SER A 163 0.53 1.73 34.67
CA SER A 163 0.49 1.50 36.13
C SER A 163 -0.51 2.40 36.88
N GLN A 164 -1.19 3.34 36.21
CA GLN A 164 -2.21 4.21 36.82
C GLN A 164 -3.55 4.16 36.06
N PRO A 165 -4.32 3.06 36.18
CA PRO A 165 -5.58 2.87 35.45
C PRO A 165 -6.73 3.84 35.81
N GLY A 166 -6.50 4.90 36.59
CA GLY A 166 -7.53 5.84 37.06
C GLY A 166 -7.29 7.33 36.76
N ARG A 167 -6.24 7.71 36.01
CA ARG A 167 -5.86 9.12 35.78
C ARG A 167 -5.74 9.52 34.30
N LEU A 168 -6.63 9.03 33.42
CA LEU A 168 -6.70 9.54 32.05
C LEU A 168 -7.37 10.92 32.00
N GLY A 169 -6.66 11.95 32.48
CA GLY A 169 -6.87 13.31 32.02
C GLY A 169 -6.35 13.40 30.59
N ARG A 170 -7.22 13.78 29.64
CA ARG A 170 -6.84 13.96 28.22
C ARG A 170 -5.55 14.79 28.12
N PRO A 171 -4.55 14.37 27.33
CA PRO A 171 -3.39 15.20 27.07
C PRO A 171 -3.85 16.50 26.40
N ARG A 172 -3.53 17.65 26.99
CA ARG A 172 -3.60 18.92 26.27
C ARG A 172 -2.51 18.89 25.20
N LEU A 173 -2.92 18.68 23.95
CA LEU A 173 -2.11 19.05 22.80
C LEU A 173 -1.87 20.57 22.89
N SER A 174 -0.66 20.97 23.24
CA SER A 174 -0.22 22.35 23.10
C SER A 174 -0.18 22.72 21.62
N ASP A 175 -0.65 23.92 21.32
CA ASP A 175 -0.73 24.51 19.99
C ASP A 175 0.61 24.48 19.26
N SER A 176 0.72 23.62 18.24
CA SER A 176 1.76 23.73 17.21
C SER A 176 1.23 24.66 16.12
N THR A 177 1.79 25.86 16.06
CA THR A 177 1.62 26.85 15.00
C THR A 177 1.81 26.20 13.63
N GLY A 178 0.88 26.50 12.71
CA GLY A 178 0.82 25.88 11.39
C GLY A 178 2.09 26.08 10.57
N ALA A 179 2.91 25.03 10.49
CA ALA A 179 3.90 24.89 9.45
C ALA A 179 3.18 24.49 8.15
N ASN A 180 3.47 25.22 7.07
CA ASN A 180 2.98 24.94 5.73
C ASN A 180 3.59 23.60 5.28
N VAL A 181 2.82 22.51 5.38
CA VAL A 181 3.28 21.17 4.99
C VAL A 181 3.38 21.12 3.46
N GLY A 182 4.60 21.28 2.94
CA GLY A 182 4.89 21.01 1.54
C GLY A 182 4.54 19.56 1.21
N LEU A 183 4.12 19.30 -0.04
CA LEU A 183 3.78 17.95 -0.51
C LEU A 183 4.93 16.98 -0.19
N PRO A 184 4.68 15.80 0.39
CA PRO A 184 5.73 14.81 0.63
C PRO A 184 6.43 14.45 -0.69
N ALA A 185 7.76 14.30 -0.64
CA ALA A 185 8.61 14.10 -1.82
C ALA A 185 8.18 12.91 -2.70
N THR A 186 7.54 11.90 -2.10
CA THR A 186 6.99 10.71 -2.78
C THR A 186 5.90 11.03 -3.80
N LEU A 187 5.15 12.13 -3.62
CA LEU A 187 4.17 12.59 -4.61
C LEU A 187 4.77 13.59 -5.60
N GLN A 188 6.03 13.99 -5.47
CA GLN A 188 6.66 14.92 -6.42
C GLN A 188 7.32 14.22 -7.61
N THR A 189 7.65 12.93 -7.50
CA THR A 189 8.50 12.20 -8.47
C THR A 189 7.79 11.22 -9.40
N ALA A 190 6.44 11.17 -9.42
CA ALA A 190 5.75 10.34 -10.41
C ALA A 190 6.03 10.87 -11.84
N PRO A 191 6.65 10.08 -12.74
CA PRO A 191 6.88 10.50 -14.11
C PRO A 191 5.54 10.68 -14.81
N SER A 192 5.29 11.88 -15.36
CA SER A 192 4.14 12.07 -16.23
C SER A 192 4.34 11.20 -17.46
N LEU A 193 3.48 10.21 -17.67
CA LEU A 193 3.34 9.54 -18.96
C LEU A 193 2.85 10.59 -19.96
N GLY A 194 3.81 11.18 -20.68
CA GLY A 194 3.52 12.07 -21.78
C GLY A 194 2.82 11.30 -22.90
N ASP A 195 1.70 11.84 -23.38
CA ASP A 195 1.16 11.50 -24.69
C ASP A 195 2.19 11.94 -25.74
N SER A 196 2.96 10.99 -26.27
CA SER A 196 3.82 11.24 -27.45
C SER A 196 3.04 10.95 -28.73
N PRO A 197 2.93 11.92 -29.66
CA PRO A 197 2.58 11.62 -31.04
C PRO A 197 3.80 11.01 -31.75
N VAL A 198 3.53 10.03 -32.60
CA VAL A 198 4.51 9.39 -33.49
C VAL A 198 4.81 10.32 -34.66
N THR A 199 6.07 10.73 -34.85
CA THR A 199 6.61 11.18 -36.16
C THR A 199 8.12 10.91 -36.26
N ASP A 200 8.54 10.62 -37.49
CA ASP A 200 9.79 9.96 -37.92
C ASP A 200 11.09 10.78 -37.95
N ALA A 201 12.19 10.01 -37.92
CA ALA A 201 13.49 10.15 -38.61
C ALA A 201 14.59 11.13 -38.09
N PRO A 202 15.90 10.81 -38.32
CA PRO A 202 17.02 11.31 -37.53
C PRO A 202 17.94 12.29 -38.28
N THR A 203 18.65 13.13 -37.52
CA THR A 203 19.82 13.90 -37.99
C THR A 203 20.96 13.78 -36.98
N PRO A 204 22.22 13.55 -37.41
CA PRO A 204 23.37 13.46 -36.51
C PRO A 204 24.11 14.80 -36.41
N GLY A 205 24.63 15.15 -35.23
CA GLY A 205 25.56 16.27 -35.12
C GLY A 205 25.96 16.71 -33.71
N THR A 206 27.26 16.49 -33.42
CA THR A 206 28.19 17.37 -32.68
C THR A 206 28.12 17.52 -31.14
N GLY A 207 29.21 17.08 -30.50
CA GLY A 207 29.98 17.92 -29.55
C GLY A 207 29.92 17.54 -28.06
N PRO A 208 31.06 17.21 -27.41
CA PRO A 208 31.12 16.98 -25.97
C PRO A 208 31.45 18.27 -25.21
N ALA A 209 30.59 18.67 -24.28
CA ALA A 209 30.88 19.73 -23.30
C ALA A 209 30.99 19.14 -21.88
N LYS A 210 32.15 19.37 -21.27
CA LYS A 210 32.49 19.12 -19.87
C LYS A 210 31.47 19.74 -18.92
N LEU A 211 31.00 18.96 -17.95
CA LEU A 211 30.38 19.46 -16.72
C LEU A 211 31.05 18.77 -15.52
N ALA A 212 31.65 19.59 -14.67
CA ALA A 212 32.32 19.18 -13.44
C ALA A 212 31.29 18.76 -12.39
N ALA A 213 31.45 17.54 -11.87
CA ALA A 213 30.69 17.06 -10.72
C ALA A 213 31.35 17.61 -9.44
N GLY A 214 30.73 18.63 -8.84
CA GLY A 214 30.94 19.00 -7.45
C GLY A 214 29.94 18.27 -6.58
N THR A 215 30.36 17.15 -5.98
CA THR A 215 29.58 16.42 -4.96
C THR A 215 29.83 17.08 -3.61
N THR A 216 28.88 17.89 -3.15
CA THR A 216 28.78 18.30 -1.76
C THR A 216 28.04 17.19 -0.99
N GLU A 217 28.77 16.41 -0.19
CA GLU A 217 28.18 15.55 0.83
C GLU A 217 27.48 16.40 1.90
N PRO A 218 26.19 16.20 2.19
CA PRO A 218 25.59 16.77 3.38
C PRO A 218 26.02 15.94 4.61
N ALA A 219 26.62 16.64 5.57
CA ALA A 219 27.06 16.13 6.86
C ALA A 219 25.94 15.30 7.55
N ALA A 220 26.28 14.06 7.88
CA ALA A 220 25.40 13.13 8.56
C ALA A 220 25.01 13.62 9.96
N LEU A 221 23.71 13.69 10.22
CA LEU A 221 23.12 13.84 11.56
C LEU A 221 23.40 12.55 12.36
N ALA A 222 24.47 12.55 13.16
CA ALA A 222 25.02 11.41 13.90
C ALA A 222 24.16 10.86 15.07
N GLY A 223 22.84 11.10 15.07
CA GLY A 223 21.93 10.65 16.13
C GLY A 223 20.91 9.59 15.70
N GLY A 224 20.67 9.42 14.40
CA GLY A 224 19.68 8.47 13.87
C GLY A 224 20.19 7.04 13.65
N ASP A 225 21.51 6.86 13.63
CA ASP A 225 22.14 5.63 13.15
C ASP A 225 22.00 4.47 14.15
N LEU A 226 22.09 4.73 15.47
CA LEU A 226 21.97 3.68 16.49
C LEU A 226 20.55 3.10 16.57
N TYR A 227 19.52 3.89 16.27
CA TYR A 227 18.12 3.47 16.31
C TYR A 227 17.72 2.70 15.05
N VAL A 228 18.10 3.22 13.87
CA VAL A 228 17.95 2.49 12.61
C VAL A 228 18.75 1.18 12.66
N GLN A 229 19.94 1.19 13.26
CA GLN A 229 20.71 -0.04 13.52
C GLN A 229 19.99 -0.98 14.47
N LYS A 230 19.37 -0.53 15.58
CA LYS A 230 18.61 -1.41 16.48
C LYS A 230 17.30 -1.93 15.90
N LEU A 231 16.63 -1.13 15.07
CA LEU A 231 15.41 -1.53 14.36
C LEU A 231 15.76 -2.52 13.25
N LEU A 232 16.81 -2.23 12.46
CA LEU A 232 17.38 -3.15 11.48
C LEU A 232 17.99 -4.37 12.17
N GLU A 233 18.51 -4.29 13.39
CA GLU A 233 19.04 -5.41 14.17
C GLU A 233 17.90 -6.26 14.74
N TYR A 234 16.80 -5.67 15.18
CA TYR A 234 15.55 -6.38 15.47
C TYR A 234 15.02 -7.06 14.21
N PHE A 235 14.90 -6.35 13.09
CA PHE A 235 14.49 -6.92 11.80
C PHE A 235 15.54 -7.82 11.15
N ARG A 236 16.80 -7.82 11.60
CA ARG A 236 17.89 -8.74 11.21
C ARG A 236 18.02 -9.90 12.18
N LEU A 237 17.54 -9.81 13.41
CA LEU A 237 17.38 -10.92 14.35
C LEU A 237 16.13 -11.70 13.96
N VAL A 238 15.01 -11.00 13.76
CA VAL A 238 13.82 -11.49 13.06
C VAL A 238 14.16 -11.86 11.59
N GLY A 239 15.19 -11.22 11.01
CA GLY A 239 15.67 -11.34 9.61
C GLY A 239 16.62 -12.49 9.30
N LYS A 240 17.52 -12.80 10.22
CA LYS A 240 18.37 -14.01 10.21
C LYS A 240 17.51 -15.25 10.39
N ASP A 241 16.38 -15.10 11.06
CA ASP A 241 15.26 -16.03 11.02
C ASP A 241 14.19 -15.63 9.99
N ALA A 242 14.31 -14.62 9.13
CA ALA A 242 13.23 -14.24 8.20
C ALA A 242 13.07 -15.23 7.06
N GLY A 243 14.00 -16.16 6.88
CA GLY A 243 13.72 -17.39 6.13
C GLY A 243 12.72 -18.32 6.84
N LYS A 244 12.62 -18.23 8.18
CA LYS A 244 11.65 -18.92 9.05
C LYS A 244 10.41 -18.08 9.42
N TRP A 245 10.51 -16.74 9.43
CA TRP A 245 9.38 -15.80 9.62
C TRP A 245 8.74 -15.37 8.30
N ARG A 246 9.41 -15.55 7.15
CA ARG A 246 8.68 -15.99 5.96
C ARG A 246 8.07 -17.30 6.39
N ARG A 247 6.75 -17.28 6.60
CA ARG A 247 5.98 -18.52 6.65
C ARG A 247 6.44 -19.37 5.48
N GLU A 248 6.80 -20.63 5.71
CA GLU A 248 6.86 -21.63 4.63
C GLU A 248 5.50 -21.67 3.87
N SER A 249 4.42 -21.26 4.54
CA SER A 249 3.08 -20.99 4.01
C SER A 249 2.86 -19.59 3.39
N ALA A 250 3.93 -18.86 3.05
CA ALA A 250 3.90 -17.89 1.94
C ALA A 250 3.86 -18.61 0.58
N GLY A 251 3.88 -19.95 0.56
CA GLY A 251 3.24 -20.73 -0.50
C GLY A 251 1.73 -20.47 -0.49
N ALA A 252 1.22 -19.95 -1.60
CA ALA A 252 -0.17 -19.69 -2.07
C ALA A 252 -1.36 -19.52 -1.09
N VAL A 253 -1.42 -20.19 0.05
CA VAL A 253 -2.55 -20.17 0.99
C VAL A 253 -2.02 -20.28 2.43
N SER A 254 -1.78 -19.15 3.08
CA SER A 254 -1.40 -19.14 4.50
C SER A 254 -2.55 -19.65 5.36
N THR A 255 -2.27 -20.42 6.43
CA THR A 255 -3.30 -20.82 7.40
C THR A 255 -3.94 -19.57 8.02
N PRO A 256 -5.28 -19.45 8.01
CA PRO A 256 -5.98 -18.27 8.51
C PRO A 256 -5.88 -18.24 10.04
N THR A 257 -4.79 -17.68 10.57
CA THR A 257 -4.58 -17.57 12.02
C THR A 257 -5.41 -16.47 12.66
N ARG A 258 -5.98 -15.55 11.85
CA ARG A 258 -6.88 -14.49 12.30
C ARG A 258 -7.97 -14.27 11.25
N PRO A 259 -9.20 -13.94 11.67
CA PRO A 259 -10.26 -13.50 10.75
C PRO A 259 -9.81 -12.30 9.90
N LEU A 260 -10.26 -12.23 8.65
CA LEU A 260 -9.82 -11.18 7.72
C LEU A 260 -10.15 -9.77 8.23
N HIS A 261 -11.33 -9.56 8.80
CA HIS A 261 -11.74 -8.25 9.31
C HIS A 261 -10.78 -7.71 10.38
N VAL A 262 -10.29 -8.56 11.30
CA VAL A 262 -9.28 -8.17 12.30
C VAL A 262 -7.97 -7.76 11.63
N LYS A 263 -7.54 -8.49 10.60
CA LYS A 263 -6.33 -8.13 9.84
C LYS A 263 -6.49 -6.80 9.10
N ILE A 264 -7.67 -6.55 8.51
CA ILE A 264 -8.00 -5.29 7.85
C ILE A 264 -7.95 -4.15 8.86
N GLU A 265 -8.58 -4.31 10.03
CA GLU A 265 -8.59 -3.29 11.08
C GLU A 265 -7.16 -2.92 11.53
N LEU A 266 -6.29 -3.91 11.74
CA LEU A 266 -4.89 -3.67 12.09
C LEU A 266 -4.11 -2.94 10.97
N LEU A 267 -4.32 -3.34 9.72
CA LEU A 267 -3.74 -2.64 8.56
C LEU A 267 -4.23 -1.18 8.48
N LEU A 268 -5.52 -0.94 8.73
CA LEU A 268 -6.09 0.41 8.67
C LEU A 268 -5.57 1.28 9.82
N LYS A 269 -5.40 0.73 11.04
CA LYS A 269 -4.71 1.41 12.14
C LYS A 269 -3.27 1.79 11.77
N TRP A 270 -2.54 0.88 11.11
CA TRP A 270 -1.21 1.16 10.54
C TRP A 270 -1.24 2.31 9.53
N LEU A 271 -2.17 2.27 8.58
CA LEU A 271 -2.33 3.33 7.58
C LEU A 271 -2.64 4.67 8.25
N VAL A 272 -3.60 4.74 9.18
CA VAL A 272 -3.97 5.99 9.88
C VAL A 272 -2.77 6.59 10.59
N PHE A 273 -1.93 5.80 11.24
CA PHE A 273 -0.73 6.30 11.91
C PHE A 273 0.20 7.05 10.95
N HIS A 274 0.59 6.40 9.84
CA HIS A 274 1.50 7.02 8.87
C HIS A 274 0.84 8.13 8.05
N LEU A 275 -0.45 8.02 7.75
CA LEU A 275 -1.18 9.08 7.06
C LEU A 275 -1.32 10.32 7.96
N LYS A 276 -1.49 10.15 9.27
CA LYS A 276 -1.46 11.27 10.22
C LYS A 276 -0.08 11.92 10.31
N GLU A 277 1.00 11.14 10.23
CA GLU A 277 2.36 11.67 10.18
C GLU A 277 2.56 12.54 8.93
N GLN A 278 2.05 12.11 7.78
CA GLN A 278 2.22 12.80 6.49
C GLN A 278 1.27 13.98 6.27
N TRP A 279 0.02 13.84 6.67
CA TRP A 279 -1.06 14.77 6.32
C TRP A 279 -1.64 15.49 7.55
N GLY A 280 -1.17 15.15 8.74
CA GLY A 280 -1.73 15.60 10.00
C GLY A 280 -3.12 15.02 10.27
N GLY A 281 -3.73 15.49 11.36
CA GLY A 281 -5.07 15.07 11.77
C GLY A 281 -5.09 14.63 13.22
N LYS A 282 -6.18 14.93 13.93
CA LYS A 282 -6.33 14.50 15.33
C LYS A 282 -6.76 13.03 15.41
N ASP A 283 -7.72 12.66 14.58
CA ASP A 283 -8.30 11.32 14.48
C ASP A 283 -8.37 10.87 13.01
N GLU A 284 -8.87 9.66 12.78
CA GLU A 284 -9.05 9.09 11.45
C GLU A 284 -9.93 9.97 10.55
N THR A 285 -11.04 10.48 11.09
CA THR A 285 -12.00 11.29 10.34
C THR A 285 -11.38 12.62 9.91
N ASP A 286 -10.63 13.28 10.80
CA ASP A 286 -9.94 14.52 10.52
C ASP A 286 -8.82 14.34 9.50
N CYS A 287 -8.06 13.24 9.61
CA CYS A 287 -7.05 12.86 8.63
C CYS A 287 -7.68 12.66 7.24
N ALA A 288 -8.75 11.86 7.16
CA ALA A 288 -9.48 11.62 5.91
C ALA A 288 -10.01 12.92 5.28
N ARG A 289 -10.58 13.84 6.08
CA ARG A 289 -11.05 15.14 5.59
C ARG A 289 -9.91 15.99 5.02
N LYS A 290 -8.76 16.04 5.69
CA LYS A 290 -7.57 16.76 5.19
C LYS A 290 -7.07 16.17 3.88
N MET A 291 -6.97 14.85 3.80
CA MET A 291 -6.58 14.15 2.57
C MET A 291 -7.54 14.46 1.41
N ILE A 292 -8.85 14.43 1.63
CA ILE A 292 -9.85 14.81 0.61
C ILE A 292 -9.67 16.26 0.17
N LYS A 293 -9.48 17.19 1.11
CA LYS A 293 -9.24 18.61 0.80
C LYS A 293 -7.98 18.77 -0.06
N THR A 294 -6.88 18.11 0.30
CA THR A 294 -5.64 18.11 -0.48
C THR A 294 -5.83 17.50 -1.86
N ALA A 295 -6.52 16.37 -1.95
CA ALA A 295 -6.81 15.73 -3.23
C ALA A 295 -7.59 16.67 -4.16
N THR A 296 -8.60 17.37 -3.64
CA THR A 296 -9.37 18.37 -4.39
C THR A 296 -8.51 19.56 -4.85
N MET A 297 -7.54 20.01 -4.03
CA MET A 297 -6.60 21.06 -4.44
C MET A 297 -5.67 20.59 -5.56
N ILE A 298 -5.12 19.36 -5.46
CA ILE A 298 -4.24 18.78 -6.48
C ILE A 298 -4.99 18.57 -7.81
N SER A 299 -6.25 18.15 -7.76
CA SER A 299 -7.06 17.92 -8.97
C SER A 299 -7.57 19.22 -9.62
N GLY A 300 -7.21 20.39 -9.10
CA GLY A 300 -7.60 21.70 -9.63
C GLY A 300 -9.04 22.10 -9.31
N GLY A 301 -9.61 21.61 -8.21
CA GLY A 301 -10.95 21.98 -7.75
C GLY A 301 -12.12 21.43 -8.57
N ILE A 302 -11.84 20.69 -9.67
CA ILE A 302 -12.88 20.01 -10.44
C ILE A 302 -13.31 18.77 -9.64
N GLU A 303 -14.49 18.83 -9.04
CA GLU A 303 -15.09 17.66 -8.40
C GLU A 303 -15.41 16.60 -9.45
N MET A 304 -14.75 15.45 -9.36
CA MET A 304 -15.04 14.29 -10.19
C MET A 304 -16.30 13.61 -9.65
N ALA A 305 -17.45 13.97 -10.22
CA ALA A 305 -18.73 13.30 -9.99
C ALA A 305 -18.73 11.85 -10.53
#